data_AF-A0A7V2CN97-F1
#
_entry.id   AF-A0A7V2CN97-F1
#
_cell.length_a   1.000
_cell.length_b   1.000
_cell.length_c   1.000
_cell.angle_alpha   90.00
_cell.angle_beta   90.00
_cell.angle_gamma   90.00
#
_symmetry.space_group_name_H-M   'P 1'
#
loop_
_entity.id
_entity.type
_entity.pdbx_description
1 polymer ?
#
loop_
_entity_poly.entity_id
_entity_poly.type
_entity_poly.pdbx_seq_one_letter_code
_entity_poly.pdbx_strand_id
1 'polypeptide(L)'
;MRLGRWSAVALVAALGAAGLFHRALAQESEPAPSEKDGALGPAGDEDEALEGFWPSRRMTENFIRRTTVQIAQQYALNEAQAKYLEDLSLKRWPKFLAQNRRKLQPLLNRYLERRMAVEPPNTEEVQAWAEGALVMLEAFRQEMHEQQMDFRRVLEPAQKLKFDAELIKFHFGMEAFEAKLTSWKQGRYEEREVWDRIRSPGQARPTRVAENAPASTQPAELADALLPVDEWARYVDRFAVRYGLDEAQMIKAKSILDELYGRAKAHLIRHQTEYEELDHRSTGQQDEQWRKARQDLDQPVVALFNELVVRLDGLLTGAQRKRVEQSSAPAGNPGT
;
A
#
# COMPACT_ATOMS: atom_id res chain seq x y z
N MET A 1 -8.52 2.96 -12.73
CA MET A 1 -7.73 3.70 -11.71
C MET A 1 -8.63 4.10 -10.53
N ARG A 2 -8.41 3.52 -9.34
CA ARG A 2 -8.99 4.00 -8.07
C ARG A 2 -7.83 4.20 -7.08
N LEU A 3 -7.26 5.41 -7.08
CA LEU A 3 -6.18 5.87 -6.19
C LEU A 3 -6.69 6.32 -4.79
N GLY A 4 -7.89 5.94 -4.41
CA GLY A 4 -8.66 6.59 -3.34
C GLY A 4 -8.40 6.14 -1.89
N ARG A 5 -7.20 5.68 -1.51
CA ARG A 5 -6.98 5.20 -0.12
C ARG A 5 -5.65 5.54 0.55
N TRP A 6 -4.74 6.21 -0.14
CA TRP A 6 -3.32 6.20 0.27
C TRP A 6 -2.79 7.46 0.94
N SER A 7 -3.54 8.56 0.97
CA SER A 7 -2.89 9.87 0.97
C SER A 7 -2.79 10.61 2.30
N ALA A 8 -3.29 10.05 3.39
CA ALA A 8 -3.03 10.57 4.74
C ALA A 8 -2.52 9.49 5.71
N VAL A 9 -2.82 8.22 5.38
CA VAL A 9 -2.14 7.05 5.95
C VAL A 9 -0.66 7.06 5.56
N ALA A 10 -0.26 7.55 4.39
CA ALA A 10 1.15 7.56 3.98
C ALA A 10 2.08 8.41 4.86
N LEU A 11 1.63 9.45 5.59
CA LEU A 11 2.52 10.17 6.51
C LEU A 11 2.68 9.43 7.85
N VAL A 12 1.60 8.82 8.36
CA VAL A 12 1.61 7.97 9.56
C VAL A 12 2.27 6.60 9.28
N ALA A 13 2.13 6.10 8.05
CA ALA A 13 2.75 4.90 7.54
C ALA A 13 4.14 5.16 6.95
N ALA A 14 4.54 6.41 6.67
CA ALA A 14 5.94 6.80 6.45
C ALA A 14 6.66 6.88 7.80
N LEU A 15 6.02 7.43 8.84
CA LEU A 15 6.49 7.25 10.22
C LEU A 15 6.37 5.80 10.72
N GLY A 16 5.71 4.94 9.94
CA GLY A 16 5.68 3.49 10.09
C GLY A 16 6.30 2.71 8.94
N ALA A 17 7.22 3.30 8.18
CA ALA A 17 7.62 2.86 6.83
C ALA A 17 8.16 1.43 6.74
N ALA A 18 7.25 0.49 6.46
CA ALA A 18 7.21 -0.24 5.21
C ALA A 18 5.96 -1.15 5.19
N GLY A 19 4.93 -0.79 4.42
CA GLY A 19 4.03 -1.73 3.74
C GLY A 19 3.25 -2.83 4.50
N LEU A 20 3.24 -2.92 5.84
CA LEU A 20 2.80 -4.14 6.54
C LEU A 20 1.69 -3.97 7.60
N PHE A 21 0.94 -2.87 7.57
CA PHE A 21 -0.09 -2.61 8.59
C PHE A 21 -1.47 -3.25 8.36
N HIS A 22 -1.69 -3.98 7.26
CA HIS A 22 -3.01 -4.58 7.01
C HIS A 22 -3.23 -6.00 7.56
N ARG A 23 -2.17 -6.74 7.97
CA ARG A 23 -2.34 -8.12 8.47
C ARG A 23 -2.22 -8.25 10.00
N ALA A 24 -1.80 -7.19 10.68
CA ALA A 24 -1.29 -7.28 12.05
C ALA A 24 -2.24 -6.77 13.15
N LEU A 25 -3.47 -6.39 12.79
CA LEU A 25 -4.55 -5.97 13.71
C LEU A 25 -5.64 -7.05 13.90
N ALA A 26 -5.44 -8.26 13.37
CA ALA A 26 -6.39 -9.38 13.49
C ALA A 26 -5.84 -10.58 14.28
N GLN A 27 -4.74 -10.40 15.02
CA GLN A 27 -4.17 -11.45 15.85
C GLN A 27 -4.13 -10.97 17.30
N GLU A 28 -4.95 -11.60 18.14
CA GLU A 28 -5.09 -11.32 19.56
C GLU A 28 -3.73 -11.32 20.25
N SER A 29 -3.50 -10.28 21.05
CA SER A 29 -2.30 -10.12 21.88
C SER A 29 -2.37 -11.05 23.08
N GLU A 30 -1.43 -11.97 23.20
CA GLU A 30 -1.08 -12.57 24.49
C GLU A 30 -0.54 -11.48 25.45
N PRO A 31 -0.81 -11.57 26.76
CA PRO A 31 -0.33 -10.60 27.73
C PRO A 31 1.19 -10.73 27.93
N ALA A 32 1.92 -9.64 27.70
CA ALA A 32 3.34 -9.56 27.97
C ALA A 32 3.65 -9.58 29.49
N PRO A 33 4.79 -10.16 29.91
CA PRO A 33 5.19 -10.18 31.32
C PRO A 33 5.51 -8.79 31.87
N SER A 34 5.12 -8.57 33.12
CA SER A 34 5.41 -7.38 33.91
C SER A 34 6.89 -7.33 34.28
N GLU A 35 7.65 -6.42 33.66
CA GLU A 35 9.02 -6.13 34.03
C GLU A 35 9.08 -4.77 34.73
N LYS A 36 9.58 -4.79 35.98
CA LYS A 36 9.71 -3.63 36.87
C LYS A 36 10.97 -2.83 36.57
N ASP A 37 10.83 -1.52 36.69
CA ASP A 37 11.83 -0.52 37.11
C ASP A 37 13.12 -0.34 36.30
N GLY A 38 13.08 0.66 35.42
CA GLY A 38 14.24 1.49 35.08
C GLY A 38 13.81 2.95 35.12
N ALA A 39 14.26 3.69 36.13
CA ALA A 39 13.91 5.10 36.36
C ALA A 39 14.26 5.96 35.13
N LEU A 40 13.22 6.50 34.49
CA LEU A 40 13.33 7.47 33.41
C LEU A 40 13.78 8.80 34.01
N GLY A 41 15.02 9.22 33.69
CA GLY A 41 15.50 10.56 34.02
C GLY A 41 14.63 11.66 33.39
N PRO A 42 14.61 12.87 33.98
CA PRO A 42 13.73 13.95 33.54
C PRO A 42 14.12 14.38 32.12
N ALA A 43 13.17 14.24 31.19
CA ALA A 43 13.22 14.96 29.93
C ALA A 43 13.16 16.45 30.27
N GLY A 44 14.16 17.23 29.83
CA GLY A 44 14.32 18.63 30.20
C GLY A 44 13.10 19.50 29.91
N ASP A 45 12.81 20.41 30.83
CA ASP A 45 11.62 21.27 30.96
C ASP A 45 11.38 22.30 29.82
N GLU A 46 12.02 22.17 28.65
CA GLU A 46 11.80 23.07 27.49
C GLU A 46 10.82 22.51 26.44
N ASP A 47 10.20 21.36 26.73
CA ASP A 47 9.01 20.88 26.03
C ASP A 47 7.80 21.72 26.50
N GLU A 48 7.73 22.96 26.03
CA GLU A 48 6.51 23.75 26.01
C GLU A 48 5.36 22.82 25.59
N ALA A 49 4.38 22.62 26.48
CA ALA A 49 3.47 21.48 26.45
C ALA A 49 2.65 21.45 25.16
N LEU A 50 3.20 20.84 24.10
CA LEU A 50 2.50 20.62 22.85
C LEU A 50 1.28 19.75 23.16
N GLU A 51 0.11 20.34 23.02
CA GLU A 51 -1.15 19.64 23.24
C GLU A 51 -1.34 18.48 22.24
N GLY A 52 -2.13 17.48 22.65
CA GLY A 52 -2.54 16.36 21.82
C GLY A 52 -1.66 15.12 21.91
N PHE A 53 -1.80 14.23 20.91
CA PHE A 53 -1.22 12.89 20.93
C PHE A 53 0.22 12.89 20.43
N TRP A 54 1.12 12.28 21.21
CA TRP A 54 2.46 11.91 20.77
C TRP A 54 2.80 10.51 21.29
N PRO A 55 3.33 9.60 20.45
CA PRO A 55 3.69 8.27 20.91
C PRO A 55 4.74 8.36 22.01
N SER A 56 4.53 7.60 23.09
CA SER A 56 5.55 7.49 24.14
C SER A 56 6.82 6.86 23.58
N ARG A 57 7.96 7.12 24.23
CA ARG A 57 9.24 6.50 23.85
C ARG A 57 9.13 4.96 23.75
N ARG A 58 8.47 4.32 24.72
CA ARG A 58 8.26 2.87 24.74
C ARG A 58 7.39 2.40 23.57
N MET A 59 6.36 3.16 23.20
CA MET A 59 5.53 2.85 22.03
C MET A 59 6.36 2.90 20.74
N THR A 60 7.18 3.93 20.58
CA THR A 60 8.09 4.09 19.44
C THR A 60 9.12 2.95 19.38
N GLU A 61 9.78 2.61 20.50
CA GLU A 61 10.75 1.52 20.54
C GLU A 61 10.11 0.17 20.19
N ASN A 62 8.95 -0.15 20.76
CA ASN A 62 8.21 -1.38 20.43
C ASN A 62 7.81 -1.44 18.95
N PHE A 63 7.37 -0.31 18.39
CA PHE A 63 7.03 -0.21 16.98
C PHE A 63 8.24 -0.52 16.09
N ILE A 64 9.40 0.07 16.41
CA ILE A 64 10.65 -0.15 15.69
C ILE A 64 11.03 -1.63 15.75
N ARG A 65 11.07 -2.24 16.94
CA ARG A 65 11.43 -3.67 17.11
C ARG A 65 10.51 -4.60 16.31
N ARG A 66 9.20 -4.35 16.35
CA ARG A 66 8.25 -5.14 15.55
C ARG A 66 8.54 -5.05 14.05
N THR A 67 8.83 -3.84 13.58
CA THR A 67 9.11 -3.58 12.17
C THR A 67 10.43 -4.22 11.74
N THR A 68 11.48 -4.16 12.55
CA THR A 68 12.78 -4.75 12.24
C THR A 68 12.72 -6.28 12.18
N VAL A 69 11.89 -6.92 13.02
CA VAL A 69 11.62 -8.37 12.92
C VAL A 69 10.96 -8.73 11.58
N GLN A 70 9.98 -7.94 11.12
CA GLN A 70 9.32 -8.18 9.84
C GLN A 70 10.29 -8.01 8.66
N ILE A 71 11.12 -6.96 8.68
CA ILE A 71 12.15 -6.74 7.67
C ILE A 71 13.16 -7.90 7.70
N ALA A 72 13.59 -8.32 8.88
CA ALA A 72 14.52 -9.45 9.03
C ALA A 72 13.98 -10.73 8.38
N GLN A 73 12.71 -11.05 8.61
CA GLN A 73 12.03 -12.17 7.95
C GLN A 73 11.93 -11.99 6.44
N GLN A 74 11.50 -10.80 5.99
CA GLN A 74 11.33 -10.51 4.57
C GLN A 74 12.63 -10.66 3.77
N TYR A 75 13.76 -10.27 4.35
CA TYR A 75 15.07 -10.34 3.70
C TYR A 75 15.87 -11.60 4.06
N ALA A 76 15.29 -12.50 4.85
CA ALA A 76 15.98 -13.66 5.41
C ALA A 76 17.34 -13.27 6.02
N LEU A 77 17.33 -12.21 6.85
CA LEU A 77 18.51 -11.73 7.53
C LEU A 77 18.99 -12.78 8.54
N ASN A 78 20.30 -12.95 8.65
CA ASN A 78 20.86 -13.72 9.77
C ASN A 78 20.74 -12.92 11.08
N GLU A 79 21.03 -13.58 12.21
CA GLU A 79 20.89 -12.98 13.54
C GLU A 79 21.73 -11.69 13.69
N ALA A 80 22.97 -11.69 13.19
CA ALA A 80 23.84 -10.52 13.27
C ALA A 80 23.32 -9.34 12.43
N GLN A 81 22.82 -9.59 11.23
CA GLN A 81 22.20 -8.59 10.36
C GLN A 81 20.91 -8.04 10.98
N ALA A 82 20.05 -8.91 11.52
CA ALA A 82 18.80 -8.54 12.16
C ALA A 82 19.05 -7.66 13.39
N LYS A 83 20.00 -8.05 14.25
CA LYS A 83 20.41 -7.25 15.40
C LYS A 83 21.02 -5.92 15.00
N TYR A 84 21.88 -5.90 13.97
CA TYR A 84 22.42 -4.65 13.42
C TYR A 84 21.31 -3.70 12.95
N LEU A 85 20.32 -4.21 12.20
CA LEU A 85 19.18 -3.43 11.72
C LEU A 85 18.33 -2.88 12.88
N GLU A 86 18.10 -3.68 13.92
CA GLU A 86 17.40 -3.27 15.12
C GLU A 86 18.15 -2.14 15.85
N ASP A 87 19.43 -2.34 16.15
CA ASP A 87 20.26 -1.35 16.84
C ASP A 87 20.37 -0.04 16.04
N LEU A 88 20.53 -0.14 14.70
CA LEU A 88 20.52 1.00 13.79
C LEU A 88 19.19 1.76 13.86
N SER A 89 18.07 1.05 13.79
CA SER A 89 16.73 1.66 13.79
C SER A 89 16.37 2.30 15.12
N LEU A 90 16.70 1.65 16.25
CA LEU A 90 16.49 2.20 17.60
C LEU A 90 17.37 3.41 17.89
N LYS A 91 18.53 3.53 17.23
CA LYS A 91 19.39 4.71 17.34
C LYS A 91 18.86 5.89 16.52
N ARG A 92 18.41 5.63 15.28
CA ARG A 92 18.08 6.68 14.30
C ARG A 92 16.66 7.23 14.46
N TRP A 93 15.65 6.36 14.51
CA TRP A 93 14.24 6.79 14.47
C TRP A 93 13.79 7.61 15.68
N PRO A 94 14.10 7.23 16.93
CA PRO A 94 13.73 8.06 18.09
C PRO A 94 14.34 9.45 18.03
N LYS A 95 15.59 9.56 17.55
CA LYS A 95 16.28 10.84 17.34
C LYS A 95 15.58 11.66 16.25
N PHE A 96 15.30 11.07 15.09
CA PHE A 96 14.58 11.73 14.00
C PHE A 96 13.21 12.25 14.47
N LEU A 97 12.44 11.43 15.19
CA LEU A 97 11.13 11.78 15.72
C LEU A 97 11.22 12.93 16.73
N ALA A 98 12.19 12.90 17.65
CA ALA A 98 12.41 13.97 18.61
C ALA A 98 12.77 15.29 17.92
N GLN A 99 13.68 15.26 16.95
CA GLN A 99 14.13 16.45 16.20
C GLN A 99 13.01 17.07 15.36
N ASN A 100 12.06 16.26 14.88
CA ASN A 100 10.96 16.72 14.05
C ASN A 100 9.62 16.83 14.79
N ARG A 101 9.58 16.58 16.11
CA ARG A 101 8.33 16.53 16.90
C ARG A 101 7.49 17.78 16.73
N ARG A 102 8.09 18.98 16.84
CA ARG A 102 7.38 20.27 16.71
C ARG A 102 6.64 20.43 15.37
N LYS A 103 7.10 19.75 14.31
CA LYS A 103 6.47 19.75 12.99
C LYS A 103 5.52 18.57 12.80
N LEU A 104 5.91 17.38 13.27
CA LEU A 104 5.15 16.14 13.13
C LEU A 104 3.91 16.08 14.02
N GLN A 105 4.01 16.49 15.28
CA GLN A 105 2.93 16.37 16.26
C GLN A 105 1.69 17.16 15.80
N PRO A 106 1.78 18.43 15.36
CA PRO A 106 0.62 19.15 14.85
C PRO A 106 -0.01 18.51 13.61
N LEU A 107 0.81 17.98 12.69
CA LEU A 107 0.30 17.29 11.48
C LEU A 107 -0.43 16.00 11.82
N LEU A 108 0.10 15.23 12.77
CA LEU A 108 -0.51 14.00 13.27
C LEU A 108 -1.81 14.30 14.01
N ASN A 109 -1.82 15.27 14.92
CA ASN A 109 -3.00 15.68 15.67
C ASN A 109 -4.11 16.15 14.73
N ARG A 110 -3.81 17.06 13.79
CA ARG A 110 -4.78 17.52 12.79
C ARG A 110 -5.31 16.34 11.97
N TYR A 111 -4.46 15.40 11.56
CA TYR A 111 -4.92 14.23 10.84
C TYR A 111 -5.88 13.37 11.67
N LEU A 112 -5.54 13.08 12.92
CA LEU A 112 -6.37 12.28 13.83
C LEU A 112 -7.70 12.97 14.15
N GLU A 113 -7.65 14.25 14.50
CA GLU A 113 -8.83 15.09 14.72
C GLU A 113 -9.75 15.06 13.50
N ARG A 114 -9.19 15.22 12.30
CA ARG A 114 -9.98 15.10 11.08
C ARG A 114 -10.58 13.72 10.97
N ARG A 115 -9.83 12.62 11.10
CA ARG A 115 -10.36 11.25 11.04
C ARG A 115 -11.50 10.96 12.01
N MET A 116 -11.60 11.70 13.11
CA MET A 116 -12.68 11.59 14.10
C MET A 116 -13.82 12.59 13.87
N ALA A 117 -13.61 13.64 13.08
CA ALA A 117 -14.63 14.61 12.74
C ALA A 117 -15.76 13.97 11.92
N VAL A 118 -16.97 14.54 12.00
CA VAL A 118 -18.12 14.09 11.20
C VAL A 118 -18.07 14.69 9.80
N GLU A 119 -17.67 15.96 9.73
CA GLU A 119 -17.61 16.74 8.50
C GLU A 119 -16.26 16.54 7.80
N PRO A 120 -16.25 16.49 6.45
CA PRO A 120 -15.00 16.44 5.71
C PRO A 120 -14.18 17.73 5.97
N PRO A 121 -12.84 17.66 5.89
CA PRO A 121 -12.02 18.86 5.94
C PRO A 121 -12.37 19.78 4.77
N ASN A 122 -12.29 21.09 4.99
CA ASN A 122 -12.42 22.05 3.89
C ASN A 122 -11.10 22.16 3.10
N THR A 123 -11.14 22.86 1.97
CA THR A 123 -9.97 22.99 1.08
C THR A 123 -8.78 23.65 1.75
N GLU A 124 -8.99 24.71 2.53
CA GLU A 124 -7.91 25.45 3.19
C GLU A 124 -7.19 24.57 4.23
N GLU A 125 -7.94 23.74 4.96
CA GLU A 125 -7.41 22.79 5.93
C GLU A 125 -6.55 21.72 5.26
N VAL A 126 -7.01 21.16 4.13
CA VAL A 126 -6.25 20.18 3.34
C VAL A 126 -4.98 20.82 2.78
N GLN A 127 -5.05 22.04 2.25
CA GLN A 127 -3.90 22.78 1.73
C GLN A 127 -2.85 23.02 2.80
N ALA A 128 -3.25 23.55 3.96
CA ALA A 128 -2.35 23.84 5.07
C ALA A 128 -1.70 22.55 5.63
N TRP A 129 -2.45 21.45 5.69
CA TRP A 129 -1.89 20.15 6.07
C TRP A 129 -0.88 19.64 5.04
N ALA A 130 -1.23 19.71 3.74
CA ALA A 130 -0.37 19.25 2.65
C ALA A 130 0.96 20.03 2.58
N GLU A 131 0.92 21.35 2.82
CA GLU A 131 2.12 22.17 2.90
C GLU A 131 3.07 21.73 4.02
N GLY A 132 2.55 21.52 5.23
CA GLY A 132 3.37 21.00 6.33
C GLY A 132 3.86 19.57 6.07
N ALA A 133 3.04 18.72 5.47
CA ALA A 133 3.39 17.35 5.11
C ALA A 133 4.53 17.30 4.08
N LEU A 134 4.56 18.19 3.08
CA LEU A 134 5.66 18.28 2.10
C LEU A 134 7.00 18.58 2.76
N VAL A 135 7.04 19.52 3.71
CA VAL A 135 8.26 19.84 4.46
C VAL A 135 8.75 18.60 5.24
N MET A 136 7.83 17.84 5.81
CA MET A 136 8.17 16.61 6.54
C MET A 136 8.58 15.47 5.60
N LEU A 137 8.00 15.41 4.41
CA LEU A 137 8.33 14.40 3.41
C LEU A 137 9.80 14.50 3.01
N GLU A 138 10.32 15.71 2.81
CA GLU A 138 11.72 15.93 2.47
C GLU A 138 12.67 15.47 3.57
N ALA A 139 12.40 15.86 4.83
CA ALA A 139 13.19 15.39 5.98
C ALA A 139 13.18 13.86 6.10
N PHE A 140 12.03 13.24 5.84
CA PHE A 140 11.88 11.80 5.84
C PHE A 140 12.63 11.12 4.68
N ARG A 141 12.62 11.70 3.46
CA ARG A 141 13.42 11.19 2.32
C ARG A 141 14.90 11.14 2.65
N GLN A 142 15.42 12.20 3.27
CA GLN A 142 16.82 12.28 3.69
C GLN A 142 17.15 11.18 4.71
N GLU A 143 16.33 11.03 5.76
CA GLU A 143 16.55 10.01 6.80
C GLU A 143 16.50 8.59 6.22
N MET A 144 15.52 8.32 5.34
CA MET A 144 15.41 7.04 4.65
C MET A 144 16.64 6.77 3.79
N HIS A 145 17.11 7.74 3.00
CA HIS A 145 18.29 7.58 2.16
C HIS A 145 19.53 7.19 2.98
N GLU A 146 19.76 7.87 4.10
CA GLU A 146 20.89 7.56 4.99
C GLU A 146 20.74 6.15 5.62
N GLN A 147 19.55 5.79 6.10
CA GLN A 147 19.31 4.45 6.64
C GLN A 147 19.48 3.37 5.56
N GLN A 148 19.05 3.62 4.32
CA GLN A 148 19.23 2.69 3.20
C GLN A 148 20.70 2.43 2.92
N MET A 149 21.54 3.48 2.93
CA MET A 149 22.98 3.36 2.72
C MET A 149 23.65 2.52 3.82
N ASP A 150 23.26 2.73 5.08
CA ASP A 150 23.77 1.94 6.21
C ASP A 150 23.30 0.49 6.16
N PHE A 151 22.00 0.26 5.90
CA PHE A 151 21.44 -1.08 5.83
C PHE A 151 22.02 -1.87 4.67
N ARG A 152 22.18 -1.25 3.48
CA ARG A 152 22.76 -1.89 2.30
C ARG A 152 24.17 -2.44 2.57
N ARG A 153 24.96 -1.82 3.45
CA ARG A 153 26.33 -2.28 3.75
C ARG A 153 26.38 -3.68 4.36
N VAL A 154 25.38 -4.04 5.17
CA VAL A 154 25.34 -5.34 5.87
C VAL A 154 24.61 -6.44 5.11
N LEU A 155 23.98 -6.11 3.98
CA LEU A 155 23.25 -7.07 3.16
C LEU A 155 24.18 -7.92 2.28
N GLU A 156 23.84 -9.20 2.15
CA GLU A 156 24.44 -10.12 1.18
C GLU A 156 24.02 -9.75 -0.26
N PRO A 157 24.75 -10.19 -1.30
CA PRO A 157 24.44 -9.83 -2.69
C PRO A 157 22.99 -10.10 -3.12
N ALA A 158 22.44 -11.27 -2.78
CA ALA A 158 21.05 -11.61 -3.11
C ALA A 158 20.04 -10.73 -2.37
N GLN A 159 20.33 -10.37 -1.11
CA GLN A 159 19.49 -9.47 -0.31
C GLN A 159 19.54 -8.04 -0.85
N LYS A 160 20.73 -7.55 -1.27
CA LYS A 160 20.91 -6.25 -1.94
C LYS A 160 20.09 -6.15 -3.21
N LEU A 161 20.10 -7.18 -4.06
CA LEU A 161 19.31 -7.19 -5.28
C LEU A 161 17.81 -7.08 -5.00
N LYS A 162 17.32 -7.84 -4.01
CA LYS A 162 15.92 -7.73 -3.57
C LYS A 162 15.60 -6.34 -3.02
N PHE A 163 16.49 -5.81 -2.18
CA PHE A 163 16.36 -4.50 -1.55
C PHE A 163 16.27 -3.40 -2.60
N ASP A 164 17.14 -3.43 -3.61
CA ASP A 164 17.15 -2.44 -4.70
C ASP A 164 15.86 -2.46 -5.51
N ALA A 165 15.33 -3.65 -5.81
CA ALA A 165 14.05 -3.78 -6.49
C ALA A 165 12.89 -3.21 -5.65
N GLU A 166 12.92 -3.40 -4.33
CA GLU A 166 11.92 -2.81 -3.43
C GLU A 166 12.11 -1.29 -3.25
N LEU A 167 13.34 -0.79 -3.28
CA LEU A 167 13.64 0.65 -3.24
C LEU A 167 13.08 1.40 -4.45
N ILE A 168 13.17 0.80 -5.64
CA ILE A 168 12.56 1.38 -6.85
C ILE A 168 11.04 1.55 -6.65
N LYS A 169 10.35 0.50 -6.15
CA LYS A 169 8.91 0.59 -5.84
C LYS A 169 8.62 1.67 -4.80
N PHE A 170 9.44 1.75 -3.76
CA PHE A 170 9.31 2.77 -2.71
C PHE A 170 9.47 4.17 -3.28
N HIS A 171 10.48 4.44 -4.12
CA HIS A 171 10.69 5.74 -4.75
C HIS A 171 9.50 6.16 -5.61
N PHE A 172 8.97 5.27 -6.46
CA PHE A 172 7.76 5.57 -7.23
C PHE A 172 6.55 5.88 -6.34
N GLY A 173 6.39 5.14 -5.24
CA GLY A 173 5.35 5.42 -4.25
C GLY A 173 5.50 6.80 -3.61
N MET A 174 6.74 7.20 -3.29
CA MET A 174 7.07 8.50 -2.71
C MET A 174 6.83 9.65 -3.68
N GLU A 175 7.22 9.50 -4.94
CA GLU A 175 6.97 10.50 -5.99
C GLU A 175 5.47 10.68 -6.26
N ALA A 176 4.72 9.58 -6.35
CA ALA A 176 3.26 9.65 -6.49
C ALA A 176 2.60 10.32 -5.28
N PHE A 177 3.11 10.06 -4.08
CA PHE A 177 2.62 10.69 -2.85
C PHE A 177 2.93 12.19 -2.82
N GLU A 178 4.16 12.59 -3.18
CA GLU A 178 4.57 13.99 -3.30
C GLU A 178 3.74 14.75 -4.33
N ALA A 179 3.53 14.17 -5.52
CA ALA A 179 2.69 14.76 -6.56
C ALA A 179 1.26 15.00 -6.05
N LYS A 180 0.74 14.07 -5.23
CA LYS A 180 -0.57 14.21 -4.60
C LYS A 180 -0.60 15.31 -3.55
N LEU A 181 0.40 15.39 -2.67
CA LEU A 181 0.50 16.49 -1.71
C LEU A 181 0.62 17.86 -2.42
N THR A 182 1.37 17.93 -3.53
CA THR A 182 1.45 19.15 -4.35
C THR A 182 0.09 19.50 -4.96
N SER A 183 -0.67 18.52 -5.46
CA SER A 183 -2.05 18.73 -5.94
C SER A 183 -2.95 19.26 -4.82
N TRP A 184 -2.88 18.66 -3.65
CA TRP A 184 -3.66 19.06 -2.47
C TRP A 184 -3.29 20.45 -1.97
N LYS A 185 -2.00 20.82 -1.96
CA LYS A 185 -1.52 22.18 -1.66
C LYS A 185 -2.13 23.22 -2.61
N GLN A 186 -2.44 22.83 -3.84
CA GLN A 186 -3.11 23.69 -4.83
C GLN A 186 -4.65 23.65 -4.72
N GLY A 187 -5.20 22.99 -3.69
CA GLY A 187 -6.65 22.87 -3.48
C GLY A 187 -7.31 21.82 -4.39
N ARG A 188 -6.52 21.07 -5.15
CA ARG A 188 -7.00 20.00 -6.05
C ARG A 188 -6.98 18.68 -5.30
N TYR A 189 -7.99 18.43 -4.49
CA TYR A 189 -8.23 17.14 -3.84
C TYR A 189 -9.66 16.69 -4.07
N GLU A 190 -9.87 15.38 -4.08
CA GLU A 190 -11.23 14.82 -4.01
C GLU A 190 -11.54 14.44 -2.56
N GLU A 191 -12.75 14.76 -2.07
CA GLU A 191 -13.17 14.40 -0.71
C GLU A 191 -12.89 12.92 -0.39
N ARG A 192 -13.17 12.03 -1.34
CA ARG A 192 -12.94 10.58 -1.18
C ARG A 192 -11.49 10.17 -1.01
N GLU A 193 -10.53 11.00 -1.40
CA GLU A 193 -9.11 10.71 -1.24
C GLU A 193 -8.56 11.02 0.15
N VAL A 194 -9.15 12.02 0.80
CA VAL A 194 -8.76 12.49 2.14
C VAL A 194 -9.70 11.88 3.20
N TRP A 195 -10.94 11.64 2.81
CA TRP A 195 -12.08 11.35 3.67
C TRP A 195 -12.81 10.08 3.24
N ASP A 196 -12.20 8.94 3.53
CA ASP A 196 -12.93 7.67 3.56
C ASP A 196 -13.75 7.67 4.86
N ARG A 197 -15.02 8.12 4.81
CA ARG A 197 -15.94 8.00 5.96
C ARG A 197 -15.80 6.59 6.51
N ILE A 198 -15.38 6.48 7.77
CA ILE A 198 -15.48 5.21 8.50
C ILE A 198 -16.96 4.87 8.42
N ARG A 199 -17.31 3.92 7.54
CA ARG A 199 -18.71 3.53 7.40
C ARG A 199 -19.12 3.06 8.78
N SER A 200 -20.09 3.76 9.37
CA SER A 200 -20.67 3.33 10.62
C SER A 200 -21.05 1.86 10.46
N PRO A 201 -20.65 0.97 11.40
CA PRO A 201 -21.07 -0.42 11.36
C PRO A 201 -22.61 -0.43 11.34
N GLY A 202 -23.22 -0.70 10.19
CA GLY A 202 -24.67 -0.58 9.99
C GLY A 202 -25.10 0.18 8.74
N GLN A 203 -24.24 1.05 8.15
CA GLN A 203 -24.48 1.56 6.80
C GLN A 203 -24.12 0.48 5.79
N ALA A 204 -25.09 -0.41 5.54
CA ALA A 204 -25.07 -1.31 4.39
C ALA A 204 -24.67 -0.49 3.17
N ARG A 205 -23.58 -0.91 2.51
CA ARG A 205 -23.17 -0.33 1.22
C ARG A 205 -24.44 -0.26 0.38
N PRO A 206 -24.92 0.92 -0.06
CA PRO A 206 -26.06 0.96 -0.94
C PRO A 206 -25.67 0.05 -2.10
N THR A 207 -26.36 -1.08 -2.19
CA THR A 207 -26.23 -1.99 -3.31
C THR A 207 -26.53 -1.07 -4.47
N ARG A 208 -25.49 -0.73 -5.23
CA ARG A 208 -25.64 0.12 -6.39
C ARG A 208 -26.57 -0.68 -7.28
N VAL A 209 -27.85 -0.34 -7.25
CA VAL A 209 -28.86 -0.90 -8.15
C VAL A 209 -28.29 -0.55 -9.50
N ALA A 210 -27.80 -1.58 -10.18
CA ALA A 210 -27.25 -1.46 -11.52
C ALA A 210 -28.45 -1.18 -12.42
N GLU A 211 -28.88 0.07 -12.43
CA GLU A 211 -29.96 0.54 -13.26
C GLU A 211 -29.42 0.58 -14.70
N ASN A 212 -29.78 -0.46 -15.45
CA ASN A 212 -29.80 -0.51 -16.91
C ASN A 212 -28.53 -0.05 -17.63
N ALA A 213 -27.37 -0.65 -17.31
CA ALA A 213 -26.28 -0.73 -18.27
C ALA A 213 -26.48 -1.99 -19.13
N PRO A 214 -26.71 -1.88 -20.45
CA PRO A 214 -26.83 -3.05 -21.31
C PRO A 214 -25.56 -3.90 -21.21
N ALA A 215 -25.75 -5.22 -21.14
CA ALA A 215 -24.68 -6.21 -21.10
C ALA A 215 -23.78 -6.07 -22.34
N SER A 216 -22.73 -5.26 -22.24
CA SER A 216 -21.60 -5.30 -23.16
C SER A 216 -20.67 -6.42 -22.69
N THR A 217 -20.77 -7.55 -23.36
CA THR A 217 -19.81 -8.64 -23.31
C THR A 217 -18.47 -8.13 -23.87
N GLN A 218 -17.57 -7.71 -22.98
CA GLN A 218 -16.17 -7.25 -23.23
C GLN A 218 -16.03 -5.94 -24.03
N PRO A 219 -15.56 -4.85 -23.38
CA PRO A 219 -14.12 -4.51 -23.38
C PRO A 219 -13.65 -3.74 -22.12
N ALA A 220 -14.17 -4.07 -20.93
CA ALA A 220 -13.69 -3.49 -19.66
C ALA A 220 -12.63 -4.37 -18.97
N GLU A 221 -12.57 -5.66 -19.31
CA GLU A 221 -11.66 -6.64 -18.70
C GLU A 221 -10.21 -6.50 -19.20
N LEU A 222 -9.99 -6.00 -20.42
CA LEU A 222 -8.66 -5.74 -20.96
C LEU A 222 -7.92 -4.60 -20.24
N ALA A 223 -8.65 -3.62 -19.70
CA ALA A 223 -8.05 -2.53 -18.95
C ALA A 223 -7.53 -2.97 -17.57
N ASP A 224 -8.05 -4.08 -17.03
CA ASP A 224 -7.59 -4.70 -15.78
C ASP A 224 -6.35 -5.58 -15.99
N ALA A 225 -5.97 -5.91 -17.22
CA ALA A 225 -4.81 -6.75 -17.51
C ALA A 225 -3.46 -5.99 -17.42
N LEU A 226 -3.50 -4.65 -17.43
CA LEU A 226 -2.34 -3.77 -17.18
C LEU A 226 -2.16 -3.42 -15.70
N LEU A 227 -2.91 -4.07 -14.81
CA LEU A 227 -2.76 -3.83 -13.37
C LEU A 227 -1.34 -4.24 -12.92
N PRO A 228 -0.74 -3.51 -11.96
CA PRO A 228 0.50 -3.93 -11.33
C PRO A 228 0.38 -5.38 -10.89
N VAL A 229 1.42 -6.19 -11.05
CA VAL A 229 1.37 -7.65 -10.81
C VAL A 229 0.85 -7.99 -9.39
N ASP A 230 1.00 -7.07 -8.44
CA ASP A 230 0.48 -7.16 -7.08
C ASP A 230 -1.09 -7.17 -6.99
N GLU A 231 -1.79 -6.77 -8.05
CA GLU A 231 -3.25 -6.85 -8.18
C GLU A 231 -3.76 -8.23 -8.59
N TRP A 232 -2.92 -9.09 -9.18
CA TRP A 232 -3.30 -10.46 -9.54
C TRP A 232 -3.65 -11.27 -8.30
N ALA A 233 -2.86 -11.13 -7.22
CA ALA A 233 -3.16 -11.74 -5.93
C ALA A 233 -4.52 -11.29 -5.39
N ARG A 234 -4.82 -9.98 -5.46
CA ARG A 234 -6.12 -9.44 -5.04
C ARG A 234 -7.25 -9.94 -5.92
N TYR A 235 -7.02 -10.14 -7.22
CA TYR A 235 -8.00 -10.74 -8.13
C TYR A 235 -8.33 -12.16 -7.67
N VAL A 236 -7.31 -12.98 -7.40
CA VAL A 236 -7.49 -14.36 -6.91
C VAL A 236 -8.23 -14.39 -5.58
N ASP A 237 -7.91 -13.51 -4.63
CA ASP A 237 -8.63 -13.41 -3.35
C ASP A 237 -10.11 -13.04 -3.55
N ARG A 238 -10.40 -12.07 -4.42
CA ARG A 238 -11.79 -11.70 -4.75
C ARG A 238 -12.53 -12.83 -5.46
N PHE A 239 -11.84 -13.53 -6.35
CA PHE A 239 -12.37 -14.70 -7.06
C PHE A 239 -12.73 -15.80 -6.06
N ALA A 240 -11.83 -16.08 -5.11
CA ALA A 240 -12.03 -17.07 -4.06
C ALA A 240 -13.26 -16.78 -3.21
N VAL A 241 -13.42 -15.53 -2.76
CA VAL A 241 -14.59 -15.08 -1.99
C VAL A 241 -15.86 -15.13 -2.81
N ARG A 242 -15.83 -14.65 -4.07
CA ARG A 242 -17.02 -14.57 -4.94
C ARG A 242 -17.61 -15.94 -5.23
N TYR A 243 -16.76 -16.93 -5.52
CA TYR A 243 -17.21 -18.27 -5.89
C TYR A 243 -17.23 -19.25 -4.71
N GLY A 244 -16.78 -18.82 -3.53
CA GLY A 244 -16.70 -19.67 -2.34
C GLY A 244 -15.81 -20.88 -2.59
N LEU A 245 -14.55 -20.63 -2.96
CA LEU A 245 -13.58 -21.70 -3.15
C LEU A 245 -13.29 -22.42 -1.83
N ASP A 246 -13.24 -23.75 -1.88
CA ASP A 246 -12.77 -24.56 -0.76
C ASP A 246 -11.24 -24.51 -0.60
N GLU A 247 -10.73 -25.13 0.46
CA GLU A 247 -9.29 -25.13 0.76
C GLU A 247 -8.45 -25.77 -0.35
N ALA A 248 -8.91 -26.87 -0.95
CA ALA A 248 -8.20 -27.56 -2.01
C ALA A 248 -8.17 -26.71 -3.30
N GLN A 249 -9.28 -26.06 -3.64
CA GLN A 249 -9.37 -25.11 -4.74
C GLN A 249 -8.48 -23.88 -4.49
N MET A 250 -8.42 -23.36 -3.26
CA MET A 250 -7.58 -22.22 -2.90
C MET A 250 -6.09 -22.53 -3.04
N ILE A 251 -5.64 -23.72 -2.62
CA ILE A 251 -4.25 -24.17 -2.80
C ILE A 251 -3.90 -24.19 -4.30
N LYS A 252 -4.78 -24.77 -5.13
CA LYS A 252 -4.60 -24.79 -6.59
C LYS A 252 -4.58 -23.38 -7.19
N ALA A 253 -5.49 -22.50 -6.77
CA ALA A 253 -5.55 -21.11 -7.24
C ALA A 253 -4.25 -20.34 -6.94
N LYS A 254 -3.69 -20.51 -5.72
CA LYS A 254 -2.40 -19.90 -5.36
C LYS A 254 -1.24 -20.46 -6.18
N SER A 255 -1.21 -21.77 -6.41
CA SER A 255 -0.18 -22.39 -7.26
C SER A 255 -0.23 -21.86 -8.70
N ILE A 256 -1.42 -21.66 -9.27
CA ILE A 256 -1.58 -21.06 -10.61
C ILE A 256 -1.09 -19.60 -10.60
N LEU A 257 -1.45 -18.84 -9.56
CA LEU A 257 -1.00 -17.46 -9.40
C LEU A 257 0.53 -17.39 -9.36
N ASP A 258 1.19 -18.18 -8.50
CA ASP A 258 2.64 -18.15 -8.34
C ASP A 258 3.38 -18.50 -9.64
N GLU A 259 2.89 -19.49 -10.39
CA GLU A 259 3.43 -19.88 -11.69
C GLU A 259 3.36 -18.74 -12.72
N LEU A 260 2.16 -18.17 -12.91
CA LEU A 260 1.92 -17.12 -13.91
C LEU A 260 2.58 -15.79 -13.50
N TYR A 261 2.59 -15.48 -12.20
CA TYR A 261 3.32 -14.35 -11.64
C TYR A 261 4.82 -14.47 -11.90
N GLY A 262 5.40 -15.67 -11.72
CA GLY A 262 6.81 -15.94 -12.03
C GLY A 262 7.13 -15.70 -13.51
N ARG A 263 6.27 -16.18 -14.42
CA ARG A 263 6.40 -15.95 -15.88
C ARG A 263 6.29 -14.46 -16.23
N ALA A 264 5.32 -13.75 -15.66
CA ALA A 264 5.13 -12.31 -15.90
C ALA A 264 6.33 -11.50 -15.40
N LYS A 265 6.82 -11.80 -14.19
CA LYS A 265 8.00 -11.16 -13.63
C LYS A 265 9.25 -11.40 -14.47
N ALA A 266 9.46 -12.62 -14.96
CA ALA A 266 10.59 -12.93 -15.84
C ALA A 266 10.52 -12.14 -17.17
N HIS A 267 9.32 -11.94 -17.73
CA HIS A 267 9.10 -11.10 -18.90
C HIS A 267 9.47 -9.63 -18.63
N LEU A 268 8.94 -9.06 -17.54
CA LEU A 268 9.24 -7.68 -17.14
C LEU A 268 10.73 -7.44 -16.91
N ILE A 269 11.43 -8.39 -16.27
CA ILE A 269 12.88 -8.31 -16.06
C ILE A 269 13.62 -8.36 -17.40
N ARG A 270 13.24 -9.28 -18.30
CA ARG A 270 13.90 -9.44 -19.61
C ARG A 270 13.78 -8.17 -20.46
N HIS A 271 12.62 -7.51 -20.41
CA HIS A 271 12.32 -6.31 -21.20
C HIS A 271 12.50 -5.00 -20.40
N GLN A 272 13.16 -5.05 -19.25
CA GLN A 272 13.30 -3.88 -18.37
C GLN A 272 13.91 -2.68 -19.10
N THR A 273 14.98 -2.88 -19.86
CA THR A 273 15.64 -1.81 -20.64
C THR A 273 14.71 -1.22 -21.70
N GLU A 274 13.90 -2.03 -22.38
CA GLU A 274 12.96 -1.53 -23.39
C GLU A 274 11.85 -0.68 -22.75
N TYR A 275 11.37 -1.08 -21.56
CA TYR A 275 10.43 -0.28 -20.78
C TYR A 275 11.04 1.06 -20.34
N GLU A 276 12.28 1.05 -19.84
CA GLU A 276 13.01 2.27 -19.46
C GLU A 276 13.21 3.20 -20.67
N GLU A 277 13.60 2.67 -21.82
CA GLU A 277 13.73 3.44 -23.07
C GLU A 277 12.41 4.07 -23.51
N LEU A 278 11.30 3.33 -23.41
CA LEU A 278 9.98 3.86 -23.70
C LEU A 278 9.62 4.96 -22.70
N ASP A 279 9.83 4.76 -21.40
CA ASP A 279 9.46 5.74 -20.38
C ASP A 279 10.27 7.05 -20.55
N HIS A 280 11.56 6.96 -20.87
CA HIS A 280 12.39 8.14 -21.16
C HIS A 280 11.93 8.93 -22.40
N ARG A 281 11.46 8.24 -23.45
CA ARG A 281 10.94 8.88 -24.68
C ARG A 281 9.56 9.51 -24.52
N SER A 282 8.81 9.16 -23.47
CA SER A 282 7.43 9.64 -23.24
C SER A 282 7.31 11.13 -22.85
N THR A 283 8.44 11.83 -22.68
CA THR A 283 8.48 13.26 -22.29
C THR A 283 8.23 14.24 -23.45
N GLY A 284 8.13 13.75 -24.69
CA GLY A 284 7.77 14.54 -25.88
C GLY A 284 6.38 14.17 -26.44
N GLN A 285 5.75 15.11 -27.16
CA GLN A 285 4.39 14.98 -27.74
C GLN A 285 4.10 13.59 -28.34
N GLN A 286 2.93 13.07 -27.94
CA GLN A 286 2.29 11.79 -28.30
C GLN A 286 2.71 11.19 -29.64
N ASP A 287 3.62 10.22 -29.58
CA ASP A 287 3.90 9.33 -30.70
C ASP A 287 2.99 8.09 -30.57
N GLU A 288 2.02 7.94 -31.47
CA GLU A 288 1.14 6.75 -31.51
C GLU A 288 1.98 5.46 -31.62
N GLN A 289 3.16 5.56 -32.25
CA GLN A 289 4.15 4.48 -32.32
C GLN A 289 4.64 4.04 -30.93
N TRP A 290 4.86 4.99 -30.02
CA TRP A 290 5.27 4.70 -28.65
C TRP A 290 4.17 3.96 -27.87
N ARG A 291 2.91 4.39 -28.02
CA ARG A 291 1.77 3.72 -27.37
C ARG A 291 1.64 2.29 -27.84
N LYS A 292 1.78 2.08 -29.16
CA LYS A 292 1.77 0.75 -29.76
C LYS A 292 2.93 -0.12 -29.27
N ALA A 293 4.16 0.40 -29.26
CA ALA A 293 5.31 -0.34 -28.75
C ALA A 293 5.15 -0.75 -27.28
N ARG A 294 4.59 0.14 -26.44
CA ARG A 294 4.26 -0.20 -25.05
C ARG A 294 3.19 -1.28 -24.95
N GLN A 295 2.11 -1.17 -25.72
CA GLN A 295 1.05 -2.18 -25.78
C GLN A 295 1.59 -3.54 -26.22
N ASP A 296 2.49 -3.56 -27.22
CA ASP A 296 3.10 -4.79 -27.73
C ASP A 296 3.98 -5.46 -26.64
N LEU A 297 4.72 -4.68 -25.84
CA LEU A 297 5.49 -5.20 -24.71
C LEU A 297 4.63 -5.72 -23.56
N ASP A 298 3.49 -5.08 -23.31
CA ASP A 298 2.57 -5.48 -22.26
C ASP A 298 1.69 -6.68 -22.68
N GLN A 299 1.56 -6.97 -23.97
CA GLN A 299 0.70 -8.02 -24.51
C GLN A 299 0.98 -9.42 -23.91
N PRO A 300 2.23 -9.87 -23.72
CA PRO A 300 2.51 -11.15 -23.07
C PRO A 300 2.06 -11.19 -21.61
N VAL A 301 2.15 -10.07 -20.88
CA VAL A 301 1.67 -9.97 -19.49
C VAL A 301 0.14 -10.05 -19.45
N VAL A 302 -0.53 -9.37 -20.39
CA VAL A 302 -1.99 -9.45 -20.56
C VAL A 302 -2.43 -10.89 -20.89
N ALA A 303 -1.70 -11.58 -21.78
CA ALA A 303 -1.98 -12.96 -22.12
C ALA A 303 -1.84 -13.89 -20.90
N LEU A 304 -0.82 -13.70 -20.07
CA LEU A 304 -0.63 -14.45 -18.83
C LEU A 304 -1.75 -14.19 -17.81
N PHE A 305 -2.26 -12.95 -17.71
CA PHE A 305 -3.41 -12.66 -16.86
C PHE A 305 -4.68 -13.35 -17.38
N ASN A 306 -4.94 -13.34 -18.69
CA ASN A 306 -6.06 -14.05 -19.27
C ASN A 306 -5.95 -15.57 -19.04
N GLU A 307 -4.73 -16.12 -19.11
CA GLU A 307 -4.45 -17.51 -18.74
C GLU A 307 -4.81 -17.79 -17.28
N LEU A 308 -4.49 -16.87 -16.35
CA LEU A 308 -4.89 -16.96 -14.94
C LEU A 308 -6.41 -17.04 -14.81
N VAL A 309 -7.16 -16.15 -15.47
CA VAL A 309 -8.63 -16.12 -15.43
C VAL A 309 -9.21 -17.45 -15.92
N VAL A 310 -8.75 -17.97 -17.06
CA VAL A 310 -9.24 -19.23 -17.63
C VAL A 310 -8.94 -20.41 -16.70
N ARG A 311 -7.73 -20.48 -16.13
CA ARG A 311 -7.36 -21.58 -15.22
C ARG A 311 -8.14 -21.52 -13.90
N LEU A 312 -8.42 -20.32 -13.39
CA LEU A 312 -9.26 -20.14 -12.20
C LEU A 312 -10.72 -20.54 -12.46
N ASP A 313 -11.29 -20.18 -13.61
CA ASP A 313 -12.65 -20.61 -13.97
C ASP A 313 -12.75 -22.14 -14.10
N GLY A 314 -11.68 -22.78 -14.57
CA GLY A 314 -11.54 -24.24 -14.59
C GLY A 314 -11.53 -24.92 -13.21
N LEU A 315 -11.29 -24.16 -12.12
CA LEU A 315 -11.38 -24.69 -10.75
C LEU A 315 -12.82 -24.77 -10.25
N LEU A 316 -13.76 -24.04 -10.87
CA LEU A 316 -15.13 -23.93 -10.39
C LEU A 316 -15.95 -25.19 -10.65
N THR A 317 -16.73 -25.59 -9.66
CA THR A 317 -17.76 -26.62 -9.82
C THR A 317 -18.99 -26.07 -10.55
N GLY A 318 -19.77 -26.96 -11.19
CA GLY A 318 -21.04 -26.56 -11.80
C GLY A 318 -22.02 -25.92 -10.81
N ALA A 319 -21.99 -26.34 -9.54
CA ALA A 319 -22.81 -25.73 -8.49
C ALA A 319 -22.37 -24.30 -8.13
N GLN A 320 -21.05 -24.05 -8.06
CA GLN A 320 -20.50 -22.71 -7.81
C GLN A 320 -20.85 -21.74 -8.95
N ARG A 321 -20.75 -22.18 -10.21
CA ARG A 321 -21.13 -21.37 -11.39
C ARG A 321 -22.63 -21.00 -11.35
N LYS A 322 -23.50 -22.00 -11.14
CA LYS A 322 -24.96 -21.79 -11.05
C LYS A 322 -25.35 -20.86 -9.91
N ARG A 323 -24.69 -20.96 -8.75
CA ARG A 323 -24.97 -20.08 -7.60
C ARG A 323 -24.73 -18.61 -7.94
N VAL A 324 -23.62 -18.30 -8.61
CA VAL A 324 -23.30 -16.92 -9.01
C VAL A 324 -24.23 -16.43 -10.11
N GLU A 325 -24.60 -17.29 -11.06
CA GLU A 325 -25.59 -16.96 -12.10
C GLU A 325 -26.97 -16.62 -11.48
N GLN A 326 -27.45 -17.44 -10.54
CA GLN A 326 -28.69 -17.21 -9.80
C GLN A 326 -28.63 -15.96 -8.92
N SER A 327 -27.48 -15.66 -8.32
CA SER A 327 -27.29 -14.46 -7.49
C SER A 327 -27.11 -13.19 -8.31
N SER A 328 -26.73 -13.32 -9.60
CA SER A 328 -26.54 -12.20 -10.52
C SER A 328 -27.79 -11.91 -11.36
N ALA A 329 -28.76 -12.83 -11.37
CA ALA A 329 -30.07 -12.57 -11.97
C ALA A 329 -30.69 -11.38 -11.23
N PRO A 330 -30.99 -10.26 -11.94
CA PRO A 330 -31.63 -9.11 -11.31
C PRO A 330 -32.93 -9.61 -10.67
N ALA A 331 -33.10 -9.35 -9.37
CA ALA A 331 -34.34 -9.68 -8.67
C ALA A 331 -35.47 -9.02 -9.46
N GLY A 332 -36.20 -9.84 -10.22
CA GLY A 332 -37.21 -9.36 -11.16
C GLY A 332 -38.15 -8.45 -10.40
N ASN A 333 -38.19 -7.18 -10.79
CA ASN A 333 -38.95 -6.14 -10.11
C ASN A 333 -40.41 -6.61 -10.02
N PRO A 334 -40.91 -7.03 -8.84
CA PRO A 334 -42.23 -7.63 -8.76
C PRO A 334 -43.26 -6.51 -8.74
N GLY A 335 -43.80 -6.19 -9.91
CA GLY A 335 -45.02 -5.40 -10.06
C GLY A 335 -44.81 -3.92 -10.39
N THR A 336 -45.05 -3.62 -11.67
CA THR A 336 -45.84 -2.45 -12.08
C THR A 336 -47.20 -2.95 -12.54
#